data_AF-A0A1G8C7I3-F1
#
_entry.id   AF-A0A1G8C7I3-F1
#
_cell.length_a   1.000
_cell.length_b   1.000
_cell.length_c   1.000
_cell.angle_alpha   90.00
_cell.angle_beta   90.00
_cell.angle_gamma   90.00
#
_symmetry.space_group_name_H-M   'P 1'
#
loop_
_entity.id
_entity.type
_entity.pdbx_description
1 polymer ?
#
loop_
_entity_poly.entity_id
_entity_poly.type
_entity_poly.pdbx_seq_one_letter_code
_entity_poly.pdbx_strand_id
1 'polypeptide(L)'
;MDIENIGYEITFSTSSTVEATLKTLKNGHFDAVVVDLGLKRDNNEINDDGNKIVETILNNHPIGVVIFTGQPQHANVDFPKALVRVIDKSAGLPTVIEWLSENKSLFLGIKAAESVFRVETAKVFFSQIWNRWKYWTEGAETSGTDISTSVARHIMAHVHDSLLSADGDFAHPEEAYFVPPLKSRLDTGDIVEIENEKWIVVSPRCDLANPQKVDTILLAKCQDFTSEWEAANDKVRKKQIQHDGSPKQHFLFPLRDNSGHAHGPWMVQFHNIKSTSRDYAIENYPRCRFASLSPLYVPSLVERFGSYFSRIGTPGYSAAQ
;
A
#
# COMPACT_ATOMS: atom_id res chain seq x y z
N MET A 1 -28.63 13.11 -2.26
CA MET A 1 -28.70 11.79 -2.93
C MET A 1 -28.62 10.78 -1.82
N ASP A 2 -29.71 10.07 -1.56
CA ASP A 2 -29.79 9.08 -0.47
C ASP A 2 -28.76 7.97 -0.71
N ILE A 3 -27.82 7.87 0.21
CA ILE A 3 -26.71 6.89 0.20
C ILE A 3 -27.23 5.47 0.44
N GLU A 4 -28.45 5.32 0.97
CA GLU A 4 -28.99 4.05 1.45
C GLU A 4 -29.71 3.21 0.39
N ASN A 5 -29.92 3.71 -0.84
CA ASN A 5 -30.61 2.93 -1.89
C ASN A 5 -30.05 3.17 -3.29
N ILE A 6 -28.72 3.11 -3.44
CA ILE A 6 -28.11 2.97 -4.76
C ILE A 6 -28.36 1.52 -5.23
N GLY A 7 -29.49 1.27 -5.89
CA GLY A 7 -29.66 0.05 -6.69
C GLY A 7 -28.47 -0.09 -7.67
N TYR A 8 -28.06 -1.31 -8.00
CA TYR A 8 -27.00 -1.55 -8.97
C TYR A 8 -27.55 -2.37 -10.14
N GLU A 9 -27.01 -2.11 -11.32
CA GLU A 9 -27.32 -2.84 -12.53
C GLU A 9 -26.16 -3.81 -12.81
N ILE A 10 -26.47 -5.06 -13.15
CA ILE A 10 -25.48 -6.03 -13.60
C ILE A 10 -25.50 -6.04 -15.13
N THR A 11 -24.49 -5.42 -15.72
CA THR A 11 -24.19 -5.57 -17.16
C THR A 11 -23.06 -6.58 -17.32
N PHE A 12 -23.21 -7.57 -18.21
CA PHE A 12 -22.20 -8.59 -18.42
C PHE A 12 -21.78 -8.70 -19.88
N SER A 13 -20.53 -9.11 -20.09
CA SER A 13 -19.96 -9.49 -21.38
C SER A 13 -19.34 -10.87 -21.23
N THR A 14 -19.41 -11.71 -22.27
CA THR A 14 -18.92 -13.09 -22.24
C THR A 14 -17.85 -13.32 -23.29
N SER A 15 -16.81 -14.07 -22.93
CA SER A 15 -15.78 -14.56 -23.83
C SER A 15 -15.54 -16.04 -23.58
N SER A 16 -15.24 -16.81 -24.64
CA SER A 16 -15.12 -18.28 -24.56
C SER A 16 -13.70 -18.81 -24.69
N THR A 17 -12.73 -17.94 -24.98
CA THR A 17 -11.30 -18.28 -25.15
C THR A 17 -10.44 -17.34 -24.33
N VAL A 18 -9.21 -17.75 -24.01
CA VAL A 18 -8.23 -16.91 -23.31
C VAL A 18 -7.96 -15.63 -24.08
N GLU A 19 -7.66 -15.72 -25.37
CA GLU A 19 -7.32 -14.57 -26.21
C GLU A 19 -8.45 -13.54 -26.27
N ALA A 20 -9.69 -13.99 -26.48
CA ALA A 20 -10.85 -13.11 -26.51
C ALA A 20 -11.06 -12.42 -25.16
N THR A 21 -10.86 -13.15 -24.05
CA THR A 21 -11.00 -12.60 -22.70
C THR A 21 -9.95 -11.54 -22.42
N LEU A 22 -8.67 -11.81 -22.74
CA LEU A 22 -7.58 -10.85 -22.57
C LEU A 22 -7.80 -9.58 -23.40
N LYS A 23 -8.31 -9.72 -24.63
CA LYS A 23 -8.67 -8.57 -25.48
C LYS A 23 -9.82 -7.76 -24.89
N THR A 24 -10.83 -8.43 -24.33
CA THR A 24 -11.95 -7.77 -23.64
C THR A 24 -11.47 -7.00 -22.41
N LEU A 25 -10.68 -7.64 -21.54
CA LEU A 25 -10.11 -7.02 -20.33
C LEU A 25 -9.24 -5.81 -20.65
N LYS A 26 -8.47 -5.85 -21.73
CA LYS A 26 -7.60 -4.74 -22.14
C LYS A 26 -8.38 -3.50 -22.60
N ASN A 27 -9.56 -3.69 -23.19
CA ASN A 27 -10.32 -2.61 -23.82
C ASN A 27 -11.54 -2.15 -23.00
N GLY A 28 -11.88 -2.88 -21.93
CA GLY A 28 -13.05 -2.63 -21.11
C GLY A 28 -12.70 -2.31 -19.66
N HIS A 29 -13.63 -1.69 -18.95
CA HIS A 29 -13.59 -1.52 -17.51
C HIS A 29 -14.61 -2.46 -16.89
N PHE A 30 -14.15 -3.35 -16.00
CA PHE A 30 -14.99 -4.34 -15.33
C PHE A 30 -14.86 -4.16 -13.83
N ASP A 31 -15.97 -4.29 -13.11
CA ASP A 31 -15.95 -4.25 -11.65
C ASP A 31 -15.53 -5.64 -11.07
N ALA A 32 -15.89 -6.72 -11.77
CA ALA A 32 -15.52 -8.09 -11.44
C ALA A 32 -15.50 -9.01 -12.67
N VAL A 33 -14.83 -10.16 -12.54
CA VAL A 33 -14.76 -11.21 -13.57
C VAL A 33 -15.11 -12.56 -12.96
N VAL A 34 -15.92 -13.33 -13.67
CA VAL A 34 -16.24 -14.72 -13.36
C VAL A 34 -15.56 -15.62 -14.39
N VAL A 35 -14.65 -16.48 -13.92
CA VAL A 35 -13.78 -17.31 -14.76
C VAL A 35 -14.12 -18.79 -14.57
N ASP A 36 -14.36 -19.51 -15.65
CA ASP A 36 -14.32 -20.98 -15.63
C ASP A 36 -12.89 -21.46 -15.92
N LEU A 37 -12.45 -22.51 -15.24
CA LEU A 37 -11.11 -23.09 -15.44
C LEU A 37 -11.00 -23.80 -16.80
N GLY A 38 -12.05 -24.53 -17.20
CA GLY A 38 -12.10 -25.28 -18.44
C GLY A 38 -12.62 -24.43 -19.60
N LEU A 39 -11.73 -23.72 -20.28
CA LEU A 39 -12.11 -22.88 -21.42
C LEU A 39 -12.15 -23.68 -22.72
N LYS A 40 -12.89 -23.20 -23.72
CA LYS A 40 -12.98 -23.89 -25.02
C LYS A 40 -11.64 -23.82 -25.75
N ARG A 41 -11.14 -24.99 -26.15
CA ARG A 41 -10.04 -25.17 -27.13
C ARG A 41 -10.60 -25.93 -28.33
N ASP A 42 -9.94 -25.76 -29.49
CA ASP A 42 -10.34 -26.44 -30.75
C ASP A 42 -10.38 -27.98 -30.62
N ASN A 43 -9.64 -28.53 -29.64
CA ASN A 43 -9.45 -29.97 -29.48
C ASN A 43 -10.32 -30.60 -28.36
N ASN A 44 -11.18 -29.84 -27.68
CA ASN A 44 -12.01 -30.30 -26.53
C ASN A 44 -11.24 -31.00 -25.37
N GLU A 45 -9.92 -30.82 -25.28
CA GLU A 45 -9.12 -31.34 -24.17
C GLU A 45 -9.44 -30.60 -22.85
N ILE A 46 -9.48 -31.37 -21.76
CA ILE A 46 -9.56 -30.81 -20.40
C ILE A 46 -8.35 -29.91 -20.20
N ASN A 47 -8.60 -28.66 -19.79
CA ASN A 47 -7.57 -27.67 -19.53
C ASN A 47 -7.95 -26.84 -18.28
N ASP A 48 -6.96 -26.11 -17.81
CA ASP A 48 -7.01 -25.21 -16.67
C ASP A 48 -6.62 -23.78 -17.08
N ASP A 49 -6.86 -23.42 -18.34
CA ASP A 49 -6.44 -22.13 -18.91
C ASP A 49 -7.07 -20.92 -18.20
N GLY A 50 -8.20 -21.11 -17.50
CA GLY A 50 -8.76 -20.09 -16.63
C GLY A 50 -7.77 -19.61 -15.55
N ASN A 51 -6.85 -20.46 -15.09
CA ASN A 51 -5.79 -20.04 -14.15
C ASN A 51 -4.92 -18.93 -14.75
N LYS A 52 -4.61 -18.97 -16.05
CA LYS A 52 -3.81 -17.93 -16.73
C LYS A 52 -4.56 -16.59 -16.78
N ILE A 53 -5.88 -16.62 -16.94
CA ILE A 53 -6.71 -15.42 -16.92
C ILE A 53 -6.68 -14.81 -15.52
N VAL A 54 -6.87 -15.62 -14.48
CA VAL A 54 -6.83 -15.17 -13.08
C VAL A 54 -5.46 -14.56 -12.74
N GLU A 55 -4.37 -15.22 -13.11
CA GLU A 55 -3.00 -14.70 -12.93
C GLU A 55 -2.81 -13.36 -13.65
N THR A 56 -3.31 -13.23 -14.88
CA THR A 56 -3.22 -11.97 -15.63
C THR A 56 -4.01 -10.86 -14.95
N ILE A 57 -5.20 -11.16 -14.41
CA ILE A 57 -6.02 -10.19 -13.68
C ILE A 57 -5.31 -9.72 -12.42
N LEU A 58 -4.82 -10.66 -11.59
CA LEU A 58 -4.14 -10.34 -10.33
C LEU A 58 -2.90 -9.44 -10.52
N ASN A 59 -2.25 -9.51 -11.68
CA ASN A 59 -1.08 -8.71 -11.98
C ASN A 59 -1.37 -7.34 -12.62
N ASN A 60 -2.54 -7.16 -13.24
CA ASN A 60 -2.76 -6.01 -14.14
C ASN A 60 -4.06 -5.23 -13.88
N HIS A 61 -5.02 -5.79 -13.15
CA HIS A 61 -6.36 -5.20 -13.03
C HIS A 61 -6.87 -5.25 -11.58
N PRO A 62 -7.20 -4.10 -10.96
CA PRO A 62 -7.75 -4.03 -9.61
C PRO A 62 -9.25 -4.38 -9.59
N ILE A 63 -9.60 -5.60 -9.99
CA ILE A 63 -11.00 -6.04 -10.18
C ILE A 63 -11.27 -7.33 -9.39
N GLY A 64 -12.51 -7.55 -8.96
CA GLY A 64 -12.89 -8.76 -8.23
C GLY A 64 -12.79 -10.02 -9.11
N VAL A 65 -12.31 -11.14 -8.56
CA VAL A 65 -12.19 -12.40 -9.31
C VAL A 65 -12.92 -13.55 -8.63
N VAL A 66 -13.82 -14.18 -9.37
CA VAL A 66 -14.49 -15.43 -8.99
C VAL A 66 -14.10 -16.52 -9.97
N ILE A 67 -13.58 -17.63 -9.47
CA ILE A 67 -13.46 -18.87 -10.23
C ILE A 67 -14.76 -19.66 -10.03
N PHE A 68 -15.55 -19.85 -11.09
CA PHE A 68 -16.79 -20.59 -11.07
C PHE A 68 -16.68 -21.82 -11.97
N THR A 69 -16.37 -22.97 -11.37
CA THR A 69 -15.96 -24.17 -12.11
C THR A 69 -16.54 -25.46 -11.54
N GLY A 70 -16.63 -26.52 -12.35
CA GLY A 70 -17.01 -27.85 -11.88
C GLY A 70 -15.84 -28.69 -11.37
N GLN A 71 -14.61 -28.15 -11.42
CA GLN A 71 -13.38 -28.82 -10.99
C GLN A 71 -12.57 -27.89 -10.08
N PRO A 72 -13.09 -27.49 -8.90
CA PRO A 72 -12.45 -26.50 -8.03
C PRO A 72 -11.04 -26.89 -7.59
N GLN A 73 -10.74 -28.20 -7.54
CA GLN A 73 -9.42 -28.74 -7.22
C GLN A 73 -8.32 -28.40 -8.24
N HIS A 74 -8.68 -27.93 -9.45
CA HIS A 74 -7.71 -27.50 -10.46
C HIS A 74 -7.39 -26.00 -10.38
N ALA A 75 -8.02 -25.25 -9.47
CA ALA A 75 -7.65 -23.86 -9.23
C ALA A 75 -6.25 -23.81 -8.60
N ASN A 76 -5.42 -22.85 -9.04
CA ASN A 76 -4.09 -22.70 -8.47
C ASN A 76 -4.17 -22.40 -6.96
N VAL A 77 -3.41 -23.16 -6.17
CA VAL A 77 -3.38 -23.07 -4.70
C VAL A 77 -2.69 -21.79 -4.20
N ASP A 78 -1.86 -21.18 -5.04
CA ASP A 78 -1.10 -19.97 -4.71
C ASP A 78 -1.93 -18.69 -4.85
N PHE A 79 -3.16 -18.76 -5.37
CA PHE A 79 -4.01 -17.59 -5.46
C PHE A 79 -4.39 -17.08 -4.05
N PRO A 80 -4.26 -15.77 -3.79
CA PRO A 80 -4.63 -15.21 -2.49
C PRO A 80 -6.12 -15.45 -2.23
N LYS A 81 -6.45 -16.31 -1.26
CA LYS A 81 -7.84 -16.70 -0.95
C LYS A 81 -8.74 -15.52 -0.56
N ALA A 82 -8.13 -14.42 -0.09
CA ALA A 82 -8.82 -13.18 0.21
C ALA A 82 -9.25 -12.40 -1.05
N LEU A 83 -8.56 -12.60 -2.19
CA LEU A 83 -8.76 -11.84 -3.43
C LEU A 83 -9.45 -12.66 -4.53
N VAL A 84 -9.29 -13.99 -4.51
CA VAL A 84 -9.90 -14.92 -5.48
C VAL A 84 -10.85 -15.87 -4.77
N ARG A 85 -12.13 -15.79 -5.12
CA ARG A 85 -13.16 -16.71 -4.59
C ARG A 85 -13.34 -17.89 -5.54
N VAL A 86 -13.15 -19.11 -5.05
CA VAL A 86 -13.45 -20.34 -5.81
C VAL A 86 -14.83 -20.85 -5.40
N ILE A 87 -15.72 -21.03 -6.38
CA ILE A 87 -17.09 -21.51 -6.21
C ILE A 87 -17.30 -22.70 -7.14
N ASP A 88 -17.76 -23.83 -6.57
CA ASP A 88 -18.15 -25.00 -7.33
C ASP A 88 -19.47 -24.73 -8.08
N LYS A 89 -19.57 -25.12 -9.35
CA LYS A 89 -20.79 -24.96 -10.16
C LYS A 89 -22.03 -25.61 -9.54
N SER A 90 -21.87 -26.64 -8.72
CA SER A 90 -22.96 -27.27 -7.97
C SER A 90 -23.61 -26.33 -6.94
N ALA A 91 -22.91 -25.30 -6.46
CA ALA A 91 -23.46 -24.27 -5.60
C ALA A 91 -24.39 -23.28 -6.35
N GLY A 92 -24.39 -23.32 -7.68
CA GLY A 92 -25.26 -22.52 -8.53
C GLY A 92 -24.81 -21.06 -8.67
N LEU A 93 -25.34 -20.42 -9.71
CA LEU A 93 -25.08 -19.02 -10.04
C LEU A 93 -25.48 -18.01 -8.93
N PRO A 94 -26.57 -18.20 -8.15
CA PRO A 94 -26.94 -17.27 -7.08
C PRO A 94 -25.80 -16.97 -6.09
N THR A 95 -24.98 -17.97 -5.76
CA THR A 95 -23.82 -17.82 -4.85
C THR A 95 -22.77 -16.85 -5.40
N VAL A 96 -22.59 -16.79 -6.72
CA VAL A 96 -21.71 -15.81 -7.36
C VAL A 96 -22.29 -14.40 -7.22
N ILE A 97 -23.59 -14.25 -7.43
CA ILE A 97 -24.28 -12.95 -7.30
C ILE A 97 -24.27 -12.46 -5.87
N GLU A 98 -24.46 -13.34 -4.89
CA GLU A 98 -24.35 -13.03 -3.47
C GLU A 98 -22.96 -12.49 -3.13
N TRP A 99 -21.89 -13.18 -3.55
CA TRP A 99 -20.52 -12.70 -3.36
C TRP A 99 -20.28 -11.33 -4.01
N LEU A 100 -20.77 -11.10 -5.23
CA LEU A 100 -20.68 -9.79 -5.88
C LEU A 100 -21.41 -8.70 -5.08
N SER A 101 -22.54 -9.06 -4.47
CA SER A 101 -23.37 -8.15 -3.67
C SER A 101 -22.69 -7.80 -2.34
N GLU A 102 -22.10 -8.79 -1.67
CA GLU A 102 -21.32 -8.62 -0.43
C GLU A 102 -20.12 -7.68 -0.64
N ASN A 103 -19.49 -7.74 -1.82
CA ASN A 103 -18.30 -6.96 -2.16
C ASN A 103 -18.61 -5.65 -2.91
N LYS A 104 -19.90 -5.30 -3.07
CA LYS A 104 -20.35 -4.13 -3.83
C LYS A 104 -19.68 -2.82 -3.40
N SER A 105 -19.60 -2.56 -2.09
CA SER A 105 -19.02 -1.31 -1.57
C SER A 105 -17.54 -1.16 -1.95
N LEU A 106 -16.80 -2.27 -1.97
CA LEU A 106 -15.40 -2.29 -2.40
C LEU A 106 -15.28 -1.95 -3.88
N PHE A 107 -16.07 -2.59 -4.74
CA PHE A 107 -16.06 -2.33 -6.18
C PHE A 107 -16.42 -0.87 -6.52
N LEU A 108 -17.44 -0.33 -5.86
CA LEU A 108 -17.81 1.08 -6.01
C LEU A 108 -16.70 2.01 -5.52
N GLY A 109 -16.00 1.67 -4.44
CA GLY A 109 -14.86 2.41 -3.92
C GLY A 109 -13.69 2.44 -4.91
N ILE A 110 -13.30 1.29 -5.47
CA ILE A 110 -12.24 1.19 -6.49
C ILE A 110 -12.61 2.03 -7.72
N LYS A 111 -13.84 1.88 -8.22
CA LYS A 111 -14.33 2.64 -9.38
C LYS A 111 -14.33 4.15 -9.13
N ALA A 112 -14.73 4.58 -7.93
CA ALA A 112 -14.67 5.98 -7.53
C ALA A 112 -13.21 6.47 -7.52
N ALA A 113 -12.29 5.70 -6.93
CA ALA A 113 -10.86 6.02 -6.90
C ALA A 113 -10.25 6.13 -8.30
N GLU A 114 -10.53 5.20 -9.22
CA GLU A 114 -10.10 5.28 -10.62
C GLU A 114 -10.64 6.54 -11.32
N SER A 115 -11.90 6.90 -11.05
CA SER A 115 -12.50 8.10 -11.62
C SER A 115 -11.82 9.37 -11.12
N VAL A 116 -11.56 9.47 -9.82
CA VAL A 116 -10.84 10.60 -9.23
C VAL A 116 -9.42 10.66 -9.82
N PHE A 117 -8.70 9.55 -9.84
CA PHE A 117 -7.35 9.46 -10.39
C PHE A 117 -7.28 9.93 -11.86
N ARG A 118 -8.24 9.51 -12.70
CA ARG A 118 -8.32 9.91 -14.11
C ARG A 118 -8.56 11.41 -14.25
N VAL A 119 -9.47 11.98 -13.45
CA VAL A 119 -9.78 13.41 -13.46
C VAL A 119 -8.56 14.23 -13.05
N GLU A 120 -7.88 13.86 -11.96
CA GLU A 120 -6.68 14.57 -11.49
C GLU A 120 -5.52 14.42 -12.48
N THR A 121 -5.33 13.23 -13.05
CA THR A 121 -4.32 13.00 -14.10
C THR A 121 -4.54 13.90 -15.31
N ALA A 122 -5.78 14.04 -15.78
CA ALA A 122 -6.12 14.93 -16.89
C ALA A 122 -5.81 16.40 -16.56
N LYS A 123 -6.15 16.86 -15.34
CA LYS A 123 -5.82 18.21 -14.88
C LYS A 123 -4.32 18.47 -14.88
N VAL A 124 -3.52 17.55 -14.33
CA VAL A 124 -2.05 17.64 -14.30
C VAL A 124 -1.49 17.66 -15.72
N PHE A 125 -1.99 16.79 -16.60
CA PHE A 125 -1.56 16.73 -17.99
C PHE A 125 -1.75 18.08 -18.69
N PHE A 126 -2.97 18.63 -18.69
CA PHE A 126 -3.25 19.87 -19.43
C PHE A 126 -2.62 21.11 -18.78
N SER A 127 -2.48 21.15 -17.46
CA SER A 127 -1.92 22.31 -16.76
C SER A 127 -0.39 22.34 -16.73
N GLN A 128 0.27 21.20 -16.51
CA GLN A 128 1.71 21.14 -16.24
C GLN A 128 2.53 20.45 -17.34
N ILE A 129 1.98 19.41 -17.97
CA ILE A 129 2.75 18.59 -18.92
C ILE A 129 2.60 19.12 -20.34
N TRP A 130 1.38 19.27 -20.84
CA TRP A 130 1.08 19.60 -22.23
C TRP A 130 1.78 20.88 -22.70
N ASN A 131 1.65 21.96 -21.91
CA ASN A 131 2.26 23.25 -22.22
C ASN A 131 3.80 23.22 -22.28
N ARG A 132 4.41 22.23 -21.62
CA ARG A 132 5.85 22.07 -21.47
C ARG A 132 6.36 20.79 -22.15
N TRP A 133 5.53 20.11 -22.94
CA TRP A 133 5.82 18.77 -23.49
C TRP A 133 7.16 18.71 -24.22
N LYS A 134 7.49 19.76 -24.99
CA LYS A 134 8.78 19.88 -25.68
C LYS A 134 9.99 19.68 -24.75
N TYR A 135 9.95 20.19 -23.51
CA TYR A 135 11.05 20.05 -22.56
C TYR A 135 11.18 18.61 -22.01
N TRP A 136 10.10 17.82 -22.11
CA TRP A 136 10.14 16.41 -21.77
C TRP A 136 10.76 15.58 -22.90
N THR A 137 10.60 15.97 -24.17
CA THR A 137 11.03 15.17 -25.33
C THR A 137 12.35 15.63 -25.96
N GLU A 138 12.74 16.90 -25.86
CA GLU A 138 13.95 17.47 -26.49
C GLU A 138 15.23 16.68 -26.14
N GLY A 139 15.39 16.26 -24.89
CA GLY A 139 16.52 15.42 -24.46
C GLY A 139 16.35 13.93 -24.78
N ALA A 140 15.11 13.44 -24.87
CA ALA A 140 14.77 12.05 -25.13
C ALA A 140 15.00 11.68 -26.60
N GLU A 141 14.68 12.58 -27.53
CA GLU A 141 14.86 12.38 -28.98
C GLU A 141 16.33 12.18 -29.35
N THR A 142 17.24 12.87 -28.64
CA THR A 142 18.68 12.80 -28.90
C THR A 142 19.36 11.61 -28.20
N SER A 143 18.82 11.18 -27.05
CA SER A 143 19.43 10.12 -26.21
C SER A 143 18.74 8.76 -26.30
N GLY A 144 17.56 8.68 -26.92
CA GLY A 144 16.70 7.48 -26.90
C GLY A 144 16.12 7.16 -25.53
N THR A 145 16.13 8.11 -24.59
CA THR A 145 15.68 7.89 -23.21
C THR A 145 14.16 7.76 -23.14
N ASP A 146 13.65 6.66 -22.55
CA ASP A 146 12.23 6.52 -22.24
C ASP A 146 11.82 7.49 -21.11
N ILE A 147 10.87 8.36 -21.41
CA ILE A 147 10.35 9.37 -20.47
C ILE A 147 9.19 8.85 -19.61
N SER A 148 8.63 7.67 -19.93
CA SER A 148 7.43 7.11 -19.33
C SER A 148 7.48 7.14 -17.79
N THR A 149 8.60 6.69 -17.21
CA THR A 149 8.78 6.59 -15.76
C THR A 149 8.87 7.98 -15.11
N SER A 150 9.48 8.96 -15.77
CA SER A 150 9.58 10.32 -15.23
C SER A 150 8.25 11.06 -15.31
N VAL A 151 7.52 10.90 -16.41
CA VAL A 151 6.17 11.43 -16.56
C VAL A 151 5.23 10.79 -15.54
N ALA A 152 5.28 9.46 -15.37
CA ALA A 152 4.47 8.76 -14.38
C ALA A 152 4.74 9.27 -12.96
N ARG A 153 6.02 9.40 -12.55
CA ARG A 153 6.37 9.96 -11.24
C ARG A 153 5.84 11.38 -11.04
N HIS A 154 5.92 12.22 -12.08
CA HIS A 154 5.44 13.59 -12.01
C HIS A 154 3.91 13.65 -11.85
N ILE A 155 3.16 12.88 -12.64
CA ILE A 155 1.71 12.76 -12.51
C ILE A 155 1.35 12.27 -11.10
N MET A 156 1.97 11.19 -10.63
CA MET A 156 1.68 10.62 -9.32
C MET A 156 1.94 11.60 -8.17
N ALA A 157 3.03 12.36 -8.22
CA ALA A 157 3.32 13.36 -7.21
C ALA A 157 2.22 14.42 -7.12
N HIS A 158 1.75 14.92 -8.27
CA HIS A 158 0.68 15.93 -8.29
C HIS A 158 -0.69 15.36 -7.92
N VAL A 159 -1.03 14.16 -8.38
CA VAL A 159 -2.29 13.51 -8.02
C VAL A 159 -2.32 13.28 -6.51
N HIS A 160 -1.24 12.73 -5.94
CA HIS A 160 -1.13 12.52 -4.51
C HIS A 160 -1.30 13.82 -3.71
N ASP A 161 -0.62 14.89 -4.10
CA ASP A 161 -0.73 16.22 -3.46
C ASP A 161 -2.16 16.80 -3.54
N SER A 162 -2.82 16.63 -4.68
CA SER A 162 -4.19 17.10 -4.90
C SER A 162 -5.20 16.33 -4.04
N LEU A 163 -4.99 15.02 -3.85
CA LEU A 163 -5.86 14.18 -3.03
C LEU A 163 -5.73 14.49 -1.54
N LEU A 164 -4.51 14.66 -1.03
CA LEU A 164 -4.29 15.04 0.36
C LEU A 164 -4.96 16.37 0.70
N SER A 165 -4.83 17.36 -0.18
CA SER A 165 -5.42 18.69 0.01
C SER A 165 -6.96 18.68 -0.03
N ALA A 166 -7.57 17.73 -0.74
CA ALA A 166 -9.01 17.66 -0.91
C ALA A 166 -9.75 17.21 0.36
N ASP A 167 -9.09 16.41 1.21
CA ASP A 167 -9.68 15.90 2.46
C ASP A 167 -9.17 16.65 3.70
N GLY A 168 -8.83 17.94 3.55
CA GLY A 168 -8.46 18.81 4.66
C GLY A 168 -7.21 18.36 5.43
N ASP A 169 -6.26 17.72 4.73
CA ASP A 169 -5.02 17.15 5.28
C ASP A 169 -5.23 16.05 6.34
N PHE A 170 -6.42 15.44 6.37
CA PHE A 170 -6.65 14.22 7.13
C PHE A 170 -6.19 13.00 6.30
N ALA A 171 -5.57 12.04 6.97
CA ALA A 171 -5.16 10.78 6.37
C ALA A 171 -5.68 9.61 7.20
N HIS A 172 -6.14 8.57 6.52
CA HIS A 172 -6.59 7.34 7.14
C HIS A 172 -5.38 6.54 7.67
N PRO A 173 -5.47 5.86 8.83
CA PRO A 173 -4.36 5.05 9.38
C PRO A 173 -3.74 4.04 8.40
N GLU A 174 -4.56 3.46 7.51
CA GLU A 174 -4.08 2.52 6.47
C GLU A 174 -3.15 3.19 5.43
N GLU A 175 -3.12 4.52 5.34
CA GLU A 175 -2.20 5.25 4.46
C GLU A 175 -0.81 5.41 5.07
N ALA A 176 -0.64 5.11 6.36
CA ALA A 176 0.62 5.30 7.07
C ALA A 176 1.66 4.23 6.72
N TYR A 177 1.26 3.08 6.19
CA TYR A 177 2.14 1.94 5.98
C TYR A 177 1.99 1.30 4.60
N PHE A 178 3.07 0.69 4.14
CA PHE A 178 3.04 -0.35 3.13
C PHE A 178 3.18 -1.72 3.81
N VAL A 179 2.16 -2.57 3.63
CA VAL A 179 2.10 -3.93 4.18
C VAL A 179 1.72 -4.90 3.06
N PRO A 180 2.63 -5.79 2.61
CA PRO A 180 4.04 -5.86 2.98
C PRO A 180 4.86 -4.67 2.40
N PRO A 181 6.11 -4.50 2.85
CA PRO A 181 7.05 -3.54 2.27
C PRO A 181 7.18 -3.67 0.74
N LEU A 182 7.10 -2.56 0.01
CA LEU A 182 7.20 -2.55 -1.45
C LEU A 182 8.62 -2.77 -1.99
N LYS A 183 9.65 -2.37 -1.23
CA LYS A 183 11.05 -2.40 -1.66
C LYS A 183 11.71 -3.64 -1.10
N SER A 184 12.63 -4.28 -1.82
CA SER A 184 13.39 -5.42 -1.29
C SER A 184 14.48 -5.03 -0.28
N ARG A 185 15.10 -3.86 -0.46
CA ARG A 185 16.14 -3.34 0.44
C ARG A 185 15.57 -2.67 1.69
N LEU A 186 16.36 -2.63 2.77
CA LEU A 186 16.08 -1.84 3.97
C LEU A 186 16.09 -0.33 3.65
N ASP A 187 15.17 0.43 4.23
CA ASP A 187 15.01 1.88 4.06
C ASP A 187 14.60 2.55 5.39
N THR A 188 14.72 3.88 5.47
CA THR A 188 14.29 4.65 6.64
C THR A 188 12.78 4.54 6.81
N GLY A 189 12.32 4.26 8.02
CA GLY A 189 10.91 4.04 8.34
C GLY A 189 10.46 2.57 8.19
N ASP A 190 11.36 1.66 7.84
CA ASP A 190 11.08 0.23 7.87
C ASP A 190 10.91 -0.28 9.29
N ILE A 191 9.89 -1.13 9.50
CA ILE A 191 9.58 -1.75 10.79
C ILE A 191 9.95 -3.22 10.75
N VAL A 192 10.82 -3.61 11.68
CA VAL A 192 11.40 -4.94 11.79
C VAL A 192 11.07 -5.56 13.13
N GLU A 193 10.91 -6.87 13.16
CA GLU A 193 10.77 -7.64 14.38
C GLU A 193 12.08 -8.39 14.68
N ILE A 194 12.68 -8.08 15.82
CA ILE A 194 13.94 -8.65 16.26
C ILE A 194 13.72 -9.14 17.69
N GLU A 195 13.91 -10.45 17.94
CA GLU A 195 13.76 -11.05 19.27
C GLU A 195 12.39 -10.75 19.91
N ASN A 196 11.31 -10.81 19.11
CA ASN A 196 9.92 -10.46 19.48
C ASN A 196 9.71 -8.98 19.89
N GLU A 197 10.69 -8.11 19.64
CA GLU A 197 10.56 -6.68 19.82
C GLU A 197 10.44 -5.99 18.46
N LYS A 198 9.59 -4.96 18.40
CA LYS A 198 9.39 -4.16 17.20
C LYS A 198 10.35 -2.96 17.21
N TRP A 199 11.01 -2.73 16.09
CA TRP A 199 11.98 -1.65 15.91
C TRP A 199 11.71 -0.94 14.59
N ILE A 200 11.98 0.37 14.54
CA ILE A 200 11.89 1.16 13.31
C ILE A 200 13.26 1.72 12.92
N VAL A 201 13.61 1.63 11.65
CA VAL A 201 14.87 2.19 11.12
C VAL A 201 14.77 3.72 11.08
N VAL A 202 15.67 4.39 11.80
CA VAL A 202 15.72 5.87 11.89
C VAL A 202 16.95 6.47 11.22
N SER A 203 17.91 5.65 10.78
CA SER A 203 19.04 6.11 9.96
C SER A 203 18.54 6.89 8.74
N PRO A 204 19.13 8.06 8.41
CA PRO A 204 18.77 8.83 7.23
C PRO A 204 18.81 8.03 5.91
N ARG A 205 17.91 8.34 4.98
CA ARG A 205 17.83 7.64 3.68
C ARG A 205 19.12 7.72 2.87
N CYS A 206 19.84 8.84 2.96
CA CYS A 206 21.11 9.04 2.24
C CYS A 206 22.21 8.07 2.68
N ASP A 207 22.19 7.66 3.94
CA ASP A 207 23.15 6.73 4.53
C ASP A 207 22.85 5.30 4.08
N LEU A 208 21.56 4.94 4.01
CA LEU A 208 21.09 3.66 3.46
C LEU A 208 21.28 3.55 1.94
N ALA A 209 21.16 4.66 1.21
CA ALA A 209 21.35 4.71 -0.24
C ALA A 209 22.83 4.72 -0.67
N ASN A 210 23.75 5.11 0.22
CA ASN A 210 25.20 5.12 -0.02
C ASN A 210 25.91 4.28 1.05
N PRO A 211 25.85 2.93 0.96
CA PRO A 211 26.27 2.04 2.04
C PRO A 211 27.73 2.21 2.48
N GLN A 212 28.58 2.77 1.62
CA GLN A 212 30.01 2.98 1.92
C GLN A 212 30.27 4.17 2.88
N LYS A 213 29.26 4.98 3.19
CA LYS A 213 29.42 6.20 4.00
C LYS A 213 29.14 6.02 5.49
N VAL A 214 28.56 4.88 5.89
CA VAL A 214 28.19 4.62 7.28
C VAL A 214 28.53 3.19 7.69
N ASP A 215 29.06 3.05 8.91
CA ASP A 215 29.39 1.73 9.47
C ASP A 215 28.22 1.10 10.24
N THR A 216 27.23 1.91 10.63
CA THR A 216 26.14 1.49 11.51
C THR A 216 24.77 1.97 11.02
N ILE A 217 23.76 1.16 11.32
CA ILE A 217 22.34 1.48 11.14
C ILE A 217 21.69 1.62 12.51
N LEU A 218 20.92 2.68 12.67
CA LEU A 218 20.21 3.03 13.89
C LEU A 218 18.75 2.62 13.79
N LEU A 219 18.26 1.99 14.85
CA LEU A 219 16.86 1.64 15.04
C LEU A 219 16.35 2.20 16.36
N ALA A 220 15.10 2.64 16.38
CA ALA A 220 14.41 3.05 17.60
C ALA A 220 13.37 2.02 18.00
N LYS A 221 13.24 1.74 19.30
CA LYS A 221 12.26 0.76 19.79
C LYS A 221 10.84 1.26 19.57
N CYS A 222 9.97 0.42 19.00
CA CYS A 222 8.55 0.64 18.90
C CYS A 222 7.88 0.03 20.14
N GLN A 223 7.59 0.85 21.15
CA GLN A 223 6.87 0.39 22.33
C GLN A 223 5.39 0.20 21.98
N ASP A 224 4.84 -0.98 22.29
CA ASP A 224 3.40 -1.22 22.16
C ASP A 224 2.61 -0.21 23.00
N PHE A 225 1.61 0.40 22.38
CA PHE A 225 0.79 1.45 22.96
C PHE A 225 -0.71 1.16 22.77
N THR A 226 -1.06 -0.10 22.55
CA THR A 226 -2.42 -0.54 22.21
C THR A 226 -3.38 -0.32 23.36
N SER A 227 -3.00 -0.71 24.58
CA SER A 227 -3.87 -0.58 25.77
C SER A 227 -4.23 0.89 26.06
N GLU A 228 -3.25 1.79 25.96
CA GLU A 228 -3.42 3.22 26.14
C GLU A 228 -4.26 3.87 25.03
N TRP A 229 -4.16 3.34 23.80
CA TRP A 229 -4.93 3.82 22.66
C TRP A 229 -6.40 3.40 22.71
N GLU A 230 -6.68 2.17 23.12
CA GLU A 230 -8.03 1.62 23.26
C GLU A 230 -8.79 2.30 24.40
N ALA A 231 -8.11 2.59 25.51
CA ALA A 231 -8.69 3.30 26.66
C ALA A 231 -8.88 4.81 26.41
N ALA A 232 -8.26 5.38 25.37
CA ALA A 232 -8.29 6.80 25.08
C ALA A 232 -9.59 7.24 24.40
N ASN A 233 -10.15 8.36 24.87
CA ASN A 233 -11.17 9.12 24.13
C ASN A 233 -10.54 9.99 23.04
N ASP A 234 -11.35 10.59 22.17
CA ASP A 234 -10.88 11.36 21.02
C ASP A 234 -9.93 12.51 21.37
N LYS A 235 -10.15 13.18 22.52
CA LYS A 235 -9.26 14.26 22.98
C LYS A 235 -7.88 13.72 23.35
N VAL A 236 -7.84 12.57 24.02
CA VAL A 236 -6.59 11.89 24.39
C VAL A 236 -5.89 11.35 23.14
N ARG A 237 -6.62 10.73 22.21
CA ARG A 237 -6.06 10.24 20.94
C ARG A 237 -5.40 11.34 20.12
N LYS A 238 -6.02 12.52 20.01
CA LYS A 238 -5.41 13.68 19.34
C LYS A 238 -4.07 14.07 19.98
N LYS A 239 -3.99 14.02 21.30
CA LYS A 239 -2.76 14.30 22.04
C LYS A 239 -1.69 13.21 21.81
N GLN A 240 -2.09 11.94 21.80
CA GLN A 240 -1.21 10.80 21.52
C GLN A 240 -0.65 10.85 20.09
N ILE A 241 -1.49 11.16 19.09
CA ILE A 241 -1.05 11.39 17.70
C ILE A 241 -0.03 12.54 17.64
N GLN A 242 -0.22 13.58 18.45
CA GLN A 242 0.75 14.66 18.67
C GLN A 242 1.89 14.28 19.64
N HIS A 243 2.17 12.99 19.76
CA HIS A 243 3.30 12.40 20.50
C HIS A 243 3.28 12.71 22.00
N ASP A 244 2.10 12.99 22.55
CA ASP A 244 1.87 13.48 23.91
C ASP A 244 2.63 14.76 24.28
N GLY A 245 3.01 15.56 23.28
CA GLY A 245 3.89 16.72 23.46
C GLY A 245 5.31 16.34 23.87
N SER A 246 5.64 15.04 23.89
CA SER A 246 6.94 14.54 24.31
C SER A 246 7.86 14.40 23.10
N PRO A 247 9.01 15.06 23.11
CA PRO A 247 9.95 15.08 21.99
C PRO A 247 10.88 13.87 21.93
N LYS A 248 10.91 13.04 22.98
CA LYS A 248 11.68 11.79 23.00
C LYS A 248 10.98 10.64 22.28
N GLN A 249 9.81 10.90 21.71
CA GLN A 249 8.97 9.87 21.12
C GLN A 249 8.21 10.35 19.87
N HIS A 250 7.73 9.38 19.12
CA HIS A 250 6.92 9.57 17.92
C HIS A 250 5.84 8.49 17.85
N PHE A 251 4.62 8.89 17.52
CA PHE A 251 3.46 8.02 17.48
C PHE A 251 3.32 7.41 16.09
N LEU A 252 3.10 6.11 16.06
CA LEU A 252 2.85 5.32 14.87
C LEU A 252 1.41 4.80 14.95
N PHE A 253 0.64 5.05 13.90
CA PHE A 253 -0.75 4.59 13.77
C PHE A 253 -0.87 3.07 13.88
N PRO A 254 -2.05 2.54 14.29
CA PRO A 254 -2.31 1.11 14.18
C PRO A 254 -2.24 0.67 12.72
N LEU A 255 -1.79 -0.55 12.48
CA LEU A 255 -1.82 -1.18 11.15
C LEU A 255 -2.54 -2.52 11.18
N ARG A 256 -3.07 -2.94 10.03
CA ARG A 256 -3.59 -4.29 9.83
C ARG A 256 -2.74 -5.01 8.79
N ASP A 257 -2.43 -6.27 9.04
CA ASP A 257 -1.77 -7.12 8.04
C ASP A 257 -2.77 -7.73 7.05
N ASN A 258 -2.26 -8.39 6.02
CA ASN A 258 -3.08 -9.05 4.99
C ASN A 258 -3.96 -10.19 5.53
N SER A 259 -3.71 -10.65 6.76
CA SER A 259 -4.57 -11.63 7.45
C SER A 259 -5.62 -10.96 8.34
N GLY A 260 -5.64 -9.63 8.38
CA GLY A 260 -6.55 -8.81 9.19
C GLY A 260 -6.12 -8.64 10.65
N HIS A 261 -4.96 -9.18 11.05
CA HIS A 261 -4.46 -9.00 12.41
C HIS A 261 -4.05 -7.54 12.62
N ALA A 262 -4.50 -6.95 13.72
CA ALA A 262 -4.09 -5.62 14.12
C ALA A 262 -2.71 -5.67 14.79
N HIS A 263 -1.88 -4.70 14.46
CA HIS A 263 -0.57 -4.48 15.07
C HIS A 263 -0.48 -3.03 15.55
N GLY A 264 0.13 -2.82 16.71
CA GLY A 264 0.22 -1.50 17.33
C GLY A 264 -1.13 -0.91 17.73
N PRO A 265 -1.24 0.42 17.91
CA PRO A 265 -0.24 1.44 17.59
C PRO A 265 1.04 1.33 18.42
N TRP A 266 2.07 2.06 18.01
CA TRP A 266 3.33 2.12 18.74
C TRP A 266 3.74 3.54 19.09
N MET A 267 4.45 3.66 20.20
CA MET A 267 5.21 4.84 20.55
C MET A 267 6.70 4.55 20.33
N VAL A 268 7.27 5.12 19.28
CA VAL A 268 8.70 5.01 18.98
C VAL A 268 9.48 5.79 20.02
N GLN A 269 10.47 5.16 20.65
CA GLN A 269 11.24 5.75 21.74
C GLN A 269 12.64 6.15 21.27
N PHE A 270 12.88 7.44 21.02
CA PHE A 270 14.17 7.95 20.55
C PHE A 270 15.29 7.91 21.59
N HIS A 271 14.94 7.66 22.86
CA HIS A 271 15.89 7.41 23.93
C HIS A 271 16.26 5.92 24.07
N ASN A 272 15.60 5.04 23.31
CA ASN A 272 15.87 3.61 23.28
C ASN A 272 16.28 3.20 21.86
N ILE A 273 17.56 3.42 21.57
CA ILE A 273 18.16 3.21 20.25
C ILE A 273 19.04 1.97 20.27
N LYS A 274 18.94 1.17 19.21
CA LYS A 274 19.85 0.08 18.88
C LYS A 274 20.73 0.53 17.71
N SER A 275 22.04 0.37 17.85
CA SER A 275 22.99 0.53 16.76
C SER A 275 23.50 -0.85 16.35
N THR A 276 23.44 -1.15 15.07
CA THR A 276 23.89 -2.42 14.51
C THR A 276 24.87 -2.16 13.36
N SER A 277 25.84 -3.05 13.17
CA SER A 277 26.74 -2.95 12.03
C SER A 277 25.94 -3.01 10.72
N ARG A 278 26.37 -2.21 9.75
CA ARG A 278 25.69 -2.10 8.46
C ARG A 278 25.57 -3.44 7.75
N ASP A 279 26.65 -4.21 7.67
CA ASP A 279 26.66 -5.49 6.96
C ASP A 279 25.63 -6.46 7.54
N TYR A 280 25.60 -6.57 8.87
CA TYR A 280 24.61 -7.40 9.55
C TYR A 280 23.18 -6.91 9.28
N ALA A 281 22.93 -5.61 9.39
CA ALA A 281 21.59 -5.04 9.21
C ALA A 281 21.06 -5.26 7.78
N ILE A 282 21.88 -5.02 6.75
CA ILE A 282 21.48 -5.18 5.34
C ILE A 282 21.21 -6.65 5.00
N GLU A 283 21.98 -7.58 5.58
CA GLU A 283 21.80 -9.01 5.30
C GLU A 283 20.59 -9.60 6.04
N ASN A 284 20.37 -9.21 7.29
CA ASN A 284 19.42 -9.88 8.18
C ASN A 284 18.06 -9.19 8.27
N TYR A 285 18.02 -7.86 8.35
CA TYR A 285 16.79 -7.14 8.66
C TYR A 285 15.74 -7.08 7.55
N PRO A 286 16.07 -7.13 6.24
CA PRO A 286 15.04 -7.24 5.20
C PRO A 286 14.11 -8.45 5.37
N ARG A 287 14.60 -9.56 5.96
CA ARG A 287 13.81 -10.77 6.25
C ARG A 287 12.95 -10.65 7.50
N CYS A 288 13.32 -9.76 8.41
CA CYS A 288 12.60 -9.46 9.65
C CYS A 288 11.57 -8.34 9.48
N ARG A 289 11.53 -7.70 8.31
CA ARG A 289 10.69 -6.54 8.03
C ARG A 289 9.30 -6.98 7.62
N PHE A 290 8.28 -6.40 8.26
CA PHE A 290 6.88 -6.71 7.98
C PHE A 290 6.05 -5.50 7.53
N ALA A 291 6.55 -4.28 7.72
CA ALA A 291 5.91 -3.05 7.26
C ALA A 291 6.96 -1.95 6.97
N SER A 292 6.58 -0.97 6.16
CA SER A 292 7.36 0.24 5.92
C SER A 292 6.48 1.47 6.04
N LEU A 293 6.95 2.51 6.72
CA LEU A 293 6.23 3.79 6.71
C LEU A 293 6.11 4.36 5.29
N SER A 294 4.93 4.88 5.00
CA SER A 294 4.67 5.64 3.78
C SER A 294 5.61 6.87 3.72
N PRO A 295 6.12 7.26 2.53
CA PRO A 295 6.97 8.42 2.35
C PRO A 295 6.41 9.72 2.92
N LEU A 296 5.09 9.83 3.09
CA LEU A 296 4.43 10.98 3.71
C LEU A 296 4.81 11.15 5.20
N TYR A 297 5.02 10.03 5.92
CA TYR A 297 5.22 10.03 7.37
C TYR A 297 6.71 10.00 7.78
N VAL A 298 7.59 9.51 6.89
CA VAL A 298 9.03 9.43 7.15
C VAL A 298 9.68 10.77 7.50
N PRO A 299 9.37 11.91 6.83
CA PRO A 299 9.94 13.20 7.18
C PRO A 299 9.70 13.59 8.64
N SER A 300 8.48 13.40 9.15
CA SER A 300 8.14 13.72 10.54
C SER A 300 8.92 12.85 11.54
N LEU A 301 9.05 11.54 11.27
CA LEU A 301 9.86 10.63 12.08
C LEU A 301 11.32 11.10 12.17
N VAL A 302 11.95 11.38 11.01
CA VAL A 302 13.36 11.78 10.91
C VAL A 302 13.60 13.15 11.54
N GLU A 303 12.71 14.12 11.30
CA GLU A 303 12.77 15.46 11.88
C GLU A 303 12.74 15.39 13.41
N ARG A 304 11.80 14.63 13.99
CA ARG A 304 11.70 14.50 15.45
C ARG A 304 12.88 13.75 16.05
N PHE A 305 13.37 12.71 15.38
CA PHE A 305 14.59 12.02 15.80
C PHE A 305 15.78 12.99 15.83
N GLY A 306 16.00 13.74 14.74
CA GLY A 306 17.04 14.78 14.68
C GLY A 306 16.86 15.86 15.75
N SER A 307 15.64 16.34 15.96
CA SER A 307 15.29 17.32 17.00
C SER A 307 15.57 16.82 18.41
N TYR A 308 15.35 15.53 18.67
CA TYR A 308 15.67 14.93 19.97
C TYR A 308 17.18 14.93 20.24
N PHE A 309 18.01 14.55 19.27
CA PHE A 309 19.47 14.51 19.46
C PHE A 309 20.14 15.88 19.45
N SER A 310 19.52 16.89 18.83
CA SER A 310 20.05 18.26 18.79
C SER A 310 19.67 19.11 20.01
N ARG A 311 19.04 18.52 21.04
CA ARG A 311 18.68 19.21 22.28
C ARG A 311 19.91 19.66 23.05
N ILE A 312 19.99 20.96 23.28
CA ILE A 312 20.93 21.54 24.23
C ILE A 312 20.25 21.55 25.59
N GLY A 313 20.76 20.75 26.54
CA GLY A 313 20.27 20.76 27.91
C GLY A 313 20.55 22.11 28.56
N THR A 314 19.56 22.70 29.22
CA THR A 314 19.78 23.83 30.12
C THR A 314 20.12 23.29 31.51
N PRO A 315 21.21 23.75 32.16
CA PRO A 315 21.50 23.38 33.53
C PRO A 315 20.31 23.65 34.44
N GLY A 316 20.01 22.71 35.35
CA GLY A 316 18.99 22.92 36.37
C GLY A 316 19.38 24.07 37.30
N TYR A 317 18.42 24.90 37.67
CA TYR A 317 18.64 25.92 38.69
C TYR A 317 18.79 25.23 40.05
N SER A 318 19.95 25.44 40.68
CA SER A 318 20.18 25.08 42.09
C SER A 318 20.26 26.38 42.89
N ALA A 319 19.19 26.73 43.60
CA ALA A 319 19.34 27.62 44.75
C ALA A 319 20.14 26.82 45.78
N ALA A 320 21.37 27.24 46.08
CA ALA A 320 22.14 26.64 47.16
C ALA A 320 21.28 26.60 48.44
N GLN A 321 21.20 25.43 49.07
CA GLN A 321 20.63 25.23 50.41
C GLN A 321 21.55 25.83 51.47
#